data_AF-A0A139IFL6-F1
#
_entry.id   AF-A0A139IFL6-F1
#
_cell.length_a   1.000
_cell.length_b   1.000
_cell.length_c   1.000
_cell.angle_alpha   90.00
_cell.angle_beta   90.00
_cell.angle_gamma   90.00
#
_symmetry.space_group_name_H-M   'P 1'
#
loop_
_entity.id
_entity.type
_entity.pdbx_description
1 polymer ?
#
loop_
_entity_poly.entity_id
_entity_poly.type
_entity_poly.pdbx_seq_one_letter_code
_entity_poly.pdbx_strand_id
1 'polypeptide(L)' 'MLPTDVVIIKDKEMRVWAKKYAEDQDLFFSGFSKVLVKLFELGVPFTSGEDSRIVFKRTE' A
#
# COMPACT_ATOMS: atom_id res chain seq x y z
N MET A 1 9.45 4.80 -16.77
CA MET A 1 8.05 4.94 -16.33
C MET A 1 7.16 4.46 -17.45
N LEU A 2 6.39 3.42 -17.20
CA LEU A 2 5.33 2.96 -18.09
C LEU A 2 4.28 4.07 -18.26
N PRO A 3 3.44 4.02 -19.30
CA PRO A 3 2.36 4.99 -19.48
C PRO A 3 1.47 5.12 -18.22
N THR A 4 1.20 4.01 -17.52
CA THR A 4 0.46 3.98 -16.25
C THR A 4 1.15 4.75 -15.14
N ASP A 5 2.47 4.63 -15.00
CA ASP A 5 3.23 5.34 -13.96
C ASP A 5 3.23 6.85 -14.21
N VAL A 6 3.28 7.25 -15.49
CA VAL A 6 3.24 8.67 -15.88
C VAL A 6 1.88 9.29 -15.59
N VAL A 7 0.78 8.53 -15.67
CA VAL A 7 -0.56 9.06 -15.36
C VAL A 7 -0.68 9.49 -13.90
N ILE A 8 -0.01 8.81 -12.98
CA ILE A 8 -0.03 9.12 -11.54
C ILE A 8 0.39 10.58 -11.25
N ILE A 9 1.35 11.12 -12.00
CA ILE A 9 1.82 12.51 -11.82
C ILE A 9 1.05 13.53 -12.67
N LYS A 10 0.29 13.07 -13.67
CA LYS A 10 -0.50 13.91 -14.58
C LYS A 10 -1.91 14.15 -14.07
N ASP A 11 -2.52 13.13 -13.46
CA ASP A 11 -3.84 13.24 -12.85
C ASP A 11 -3.78 14.09 -11.56
N LYS A 12 -4.77 14.97 -11.38
CA LYS A 12 -4.75 15.94 -10.27
C LYS A 12 -4.91 15.28 -8.91
N GLU A 13 -5.71 14.23 -8.80
CA GLU A 13 -5.99 13.54 -7.54
C GLU A 13 -4.84 12.60 -7.17
N MET A 14 -4.34 11.83 -8.14
CA MET A 14 -3.21 10.93 -7.94
C MET A 14 -1.92 11.69 -7.64
N ARG A 15 -1.68 12.86 -8.27
CA ARG A 15 -0.48 13.67 -8.05
C ARG A 15 -0.36 14.14 -6.60
N VAL A 16 -1.47 14.38 -5.89
CA VAL A 16 -1.44 14.75 -4.47
C VAL A 16 -0.81 13.64 -3.64
N TRP A 17 -1.20 12.38 -3.88
CA TRP A 17 -0.62 11.22 -3.19
C TRP A 17 0.82 10.95 -3.60
N ALA A 18 1.14 11.08 -4.88
CA ALA A 18 2.51 10.94 -5.37
C ALA A 18 3.47 11.92 -4.68
N LYS A 19 3.05 13.18 -4.48
CA LYS A 19 3.84 14.17 -3.74
C LYS A 19 3.96 13.82 -2.26
N LYS A 20 2.85 13.51 -1.58
CA LYS A 20 2.85 13.14 -0.16
C LYS A 20 3.79 11.98 0.13
N TYR A 21 3.75 10.93 -0.69
CA TYR A 21 4.61 9.76 -0.52
C TYR A 21 6.06 10.01 -0.90
N ALA A 22 6.34 10.98 -1.78
CA ALA A 22 7.71 11.39 -2.08
C ALA A 22 8.33 12.23 -0.95
N GLU A 23 7.51 12.97 -0.20
CA GLU A 23 7.94 13.83 0.91
C GLU A 23 7.98 13.09 2.26
N ASP A 24 7.20 12.02 2.42
CA ASP A 24 7.07 11.25 3.67
C ASP A 24 7.14 9.73 3.41
N GLN A 25 8.31 9.17 3.75
CA GLN A 25 8.60 7.75 3.61
C GLN A 25 7.73 6.89 4.53
N ASP A 26 7.54 7.30 5.79
CA ASP A 26 6.80 6.51 6.77
C ASP A 26 5.31 6.44 6.42
N LEU A 27 4.76 7.54 5.90
CA LEU A 27 3.41 7.58 5.34
C LEU A 27 3.26 6.61 4.16
N PHE A 28 4.24 6.56 3.27
CA PHE A 28 4.24 5.60 2.15
C PHE A 28 4.24 4.16 2.66
N PHE A 29 5.19 3.77 3.52
CA PHE A 29 5.29 2.38 3.99
C PHE A 29 4.08 1.95 4.81
N SER A 30 3.55 2.83 5.67
CA SER A 30 2.33 2.57 6.44
C SER A 30 1.10 2.38 5.54
N GLY A 31 0.94 3.22 4.52
CA GLY A 31 -0.14 3.10 3.55
C GLY A 31 -0.01 1.86 2.68
N PHE A 32 1.19 1.63 2.13
CA PHE A 32 1.51 0.52 1.24
C PHE A 32 1.26 -0.84 1.93
N SER A 33 1.75 -1.01 3.16
CA SER A 33 1.54 -2.24 3.94
C SER A 33 0.05 -2.58 4.07
N LYS A 34 -0.79 -1.59 4.44
CA LYS A 34 -2.24 -1.78 4.61
C LYS A 34 -2.95 -2.15 3.32
N VAL A 35 -2.65 -1.46 2.21
CA VAL A 35 -3.34 -1.74 0.93
C VAL A 35 -2.89 -3.07 0.32
N LEU A 36 -1.63 -3.46 0.53
CA LEU A 36 -1.10 -4.73 0.02
C LEU A 36 -1.70 -5.92 0.78
N VAL A 37 -1.80 -5.84 2.11
CA VAL A 37 -2.51 -6.84 2.92
C VAL A 37 -3.97 -6.95 2.46
N LYS A 38 -4.68 -5.82 2.35
CA LYS A 38 -6.06 -5.82 1.84
C LYS A 38 -6.16 -6.48 0.47
N LEU A 39 -5.26 -6.16 -0.47
CA LEU A 39 -5.28 -6.72 -1.82
C LEU A 39 -5.21 -8.26 -1.80
N PHE A 40 -4.35 -8.84 -0.97
CA PHE A 40 -4.22 -10.29 -0.85
C PHE A 40 -5.39 -10.96 -0.11
N GLU A 41 -6.05 -10.22 0.77
CA GLU A 41 -7.20 -10.71 1.56
C GLU A 41 -8.55 -10.57 0.82
N LEU A 42 -8.61 -9.82 -0.29
CA LEU A 42 -9.86 -9.61 -1.05
C LEU A 42 -10.46 -10.93 -1.54
N GLY A 43 -11.70 -11.20 -1.12
CA GLY A 43 -12.46 -12.38 -1.54
C GLY A 43 -12.23 -13.63 -0.67
N VAL A 44 -11.39 -13.55 0.36
CA VAL A 44 -11.15 -14.67 1.28
C VAL A 44 -12.17 -14.64 2.43
N PRO A 45 -12.94 -15.71 2.66
CA PRO A 45 -13.91 -15.79 3.75
C PRO A 45 -13.22 -16.17 5.06
N PHE A 46 -12.51 -15.22 5.67
CA PHE A 46 -11.84 -15.46 6.95
C PHE A 46 -12.84 -15.84 8.04
N THR A 47 -12.55 -16.94 8.74
CA THR A 47 -13.25 -17.34 9.97
C THR A 47 -12.55 -16.83 11.23
N SER A 48 -11.35 -16.26 11.08
CA SER A 48 -10.54 -15.65 12.13
C SER A 48 -10.44 -14.13 11.96
N GLY A 49 -10.20 -13.41 13.04
CA GLY A 49 -10.07 -11.95 13.04
C GLY A 49 -8.69 -11.47 12.58
N GLU A 50 -8.55 -10.15 12.45
CA GLU A 50 -7.28 -9.51 12.06
C GLU A 50 -6.12 -9.77 13.03
N ASP A 51 -6.43 -10.10 14.28
CA ASP A 51 -5.51 -10.50 15.34
C ASP A 51 -4.74 -11.80 15.01
N SER A 52 -5.26 -12.59 14.07
CA SER A 52 -4.59 -13.80 13.58
C SER A 52 -3.53 -13.55 12.50
N ARG A 53 -3.36 -12.30 12.04
CA ARG A 53 -2.36 -11.96 11.01
C ARG A 53 -0.94 -12.20 11.52
N ILE A 54 -0.12 -12.86 10.68
CA ILE A 54 1.27 -13.16 11.00
C ILE A 54 2.16 -12.02 10.49
N VAL A 55 3.00 -11.47 11.37
CA VAL A 55 4.08 -10.55 10.98
C VAL A 55 5.41 -11.27 11.12
N PHE A 56 5.99 -11.66 9.98
CA PHE A 56 7.28 -12.32 9.95
C PHE A 56 8.40 -11.38 10.40
N LYS A 57 9.33 -11.91 11.18
CA LYS A 57 10.57 -11.20 11.53
C LYS A 57 11.51 -11.24 10.34
N ARG A 58 12.26 -10.15 10.14
CA ARG A 58 13.39 -10.13 9.20
C ARG A 58 14.47 -11.09 9.69
N THR A 59 15.27 -11.61 8.77
CA THR A 59 16.33 -12.58 9.05
C THR A 59 17.51 -11.96 9.80
N GLU A 60 17.64 -10.63 9.77
CA GLU A 60 18.68 -9.83 10.42
C GLU A 60 18.06 -8.62 11.13
#